data_AF-A0A1A0FLQ0-F1
#
_entry.id   AF-A0A1A0FLQ0-F1
#
_cell.length_a   1.000
_cell.length_b   1.000
_cell.length_c   1.000
_cell.angle_alpha   90.00
_cell.angle_beta   90.00
_cell.angle_gamma   90.00
#
_symmetry.space_group_name_H-M   'P 1'
#
loop_
_entity.id
_entity.type
_entity.pdbx_description
1 polymer ?
#
loop_
_entity_poly.entity_id
_entity_poly.type
_entity_poly.pdbx_seq_one_letter_code
_entity_poly.pdbx_strand_id
1 'polypeptide(L)'
;MLKVLGSLVEWLKASEQTPLRPAFVVWIRRVLLPNRAPDMELPEFHALHELHHILAERIKQWPERWEEKGRQEGQIEAQRTIARNLLTLGVLSTEQIAEATGLSIEVVAQLQTGSKD
;
A
#
# COMPACT_ATOMS: atom_id res chain seq x y z
N MET A 1 -10.06 11.61 1.87
CA MET A 1 -9.14 12.14 0.83
C MET A 1 -9.86 13.06 -0.15
N LEU A 2 -10.91 12.58 -0.84
CA LEU A 2 -11.68 13.38 -1.80
C LEU A 2 -12.17 14.72 -1.22
N LYS A 3 -12.69 14.74 0.01
CA LYS A 3 -13.11 15.98 0.69
C LYS A 3 -12.00 17.04 0.79
N VAL A 4 -10.76 16.60 1.04
CA VAL A 4 -9.58 17.49 1.15
C VAL A 4 -9.20 18.03 -0.23
N LEU A 5 -9.18 17.17 -1.24
CA LEU A 5 -8.91 17.58 -2.62
C LEU A 5 -9.99 18.50 -3.18
N GLY A 6 -11.27 18.23 -2.89
CA GLY A 6 -12.38 19.11 -3.25
C GLY A 6 -12.23 20.49 -2.62
N SER A 7 -11.88 20.54 -1.32
CA SER A 7 -11.62 21.82 -0.63
C SER A 7 -10.44 22.57 -1.24
N LEU A 8 -9.38 21.86 -1.63
CA LEU A 8 -8.22 22.43 -2.32
C LEU A 8 -8.57 22.97 -3.72
N VAL A 9 -9.38 22.24 -4.49
CA VAL A 9 -9.86 22.66 -5.81
C VAL A 9 -10.73 23.92 -5.69
N GLU A 10 -11.64 23.97 -4.72
CA GLU A 10 -12.47 25.15 -4.46
C GLU A 10 -11.63 26.36 -4.04
N TRP A 11 -10.67 26.17 -3.13
CA TRP A 11 -9.78 27.24 -2.67
C TRP A 11 -8.97 27.84 -3.83
N LEU A 12 -8.41 26.98 -4.67
CA LEU A 12 -7.57 27.38 -5.80
C LEU A 12 -8.32 28.15 -6.91
N LYS A 13 -9.65 28.27 -6.85
CA LYS A 13 -10.43 29.07 -7.82
C LYS A 13 -10.12 30.57 -7.75
N ALA A 14 -9.64 31.07 -6.61
CA ALA A 14 -9.26 32.48 -6.47
C ALA A 14 -8.11 32.88 -7.43
N SER A 15 -8.22 34.06 -8.05
CA SER A 15 -7.24 34.57 -9.02
C SER A 15 -5.84 34.77 -8.41
N GLU A 16 -5.78 35.13 -7.13
CA GLU A 16 -4.54 35.28 -6.35
C GLU A 16 -3.70 33.99 -6.28
N GLN A 17 -4.33 32.84 -6.51
CA GLN A 17 -3.71 31.52 -6.36
C GLN A 17 -3.42 30.84 -7.71
N THR A 18 -3.63 31.56 -8.83
CA THR A 18 -3.32 31.08 -10.18
C THR A 18 -1.91 30.49 -10.31
N PRO A 19 -0.85 31.08 -9.72
CA PRO A 19 0.50 30.51 -9.79
C PRO A 19 0.67 29.19 -9.03
N LEU A 20 -0.15 28.93 -8.01
CA LEU A 20 -0.04 27.75 -7.14
C LEU A 20 -0.67 26.50 -7.76
N ARG A 21 -1.62 26.66 -8.70
CA ARG A 21 -2.31 25.55 -9.36
C ARG A 21 -1.35 24.53 -9.99
N PRO A 22 -0.39 24.92 -10.87
CA PRO A 22 0.54 23.97 -11.45
C PRO A 22 1.51 23.36 -10.43
N ALA A 23 1.90 24.12 -9.40
CA ALA A 23 2.78 23.61 -8.34
C ALA A 23 2.11 22.45 -7.57
N PHE A 24 0.82 22.57 -7.25
CA PHE A 24 0.06 21.49 -6.63
C PHE A 24 -0.14 20.29 -7.55
N VAL A 25 -0.38 20.50 -8.85
CA VAL A 25 -0.47 19.39 -9.81
C VAL A 25 0.84 18.59 -9.84
N VAL A 26 1.97 19.28 -9.91
CA VAL A 26 3.30 18.66 -9.90
C VAL A 26 3.57 17.94 -8.58
N TRP A 27 3.30 18.58 -7.45
CA TRP A 27 3.52 17.98 -6.13
C TRP A 27 2.65 16.72 -5.93
N ILE A 28 1.37 16.78 -6.32
CA ILE A 28 0.51 15.61 -6.19
C ILE A 28 1.00 14.47 -7.08
N ARG A 29 1.37 14.77 -8.33
CA ARG A 29 1.88 13.78 -9.27
C ARG A 29 3.20 13.14 -8.81
N ARG A 30 4.12 13.93 -8.27
CA ARG A 30 5.49 13.47 -7.93
C ARG A 30 5.64 12.94 -6.50
N VAL A 31 4.80 13.39 -5.56
CA VAL A 31 4.98 13.11 -4.14
C VAL A 31 3.77 12.40 -3.54
N LEU A 32 2.57 12.98 -3.68
CA LEU A 32 1.40 12.44 -2.98
C LEU A 32 0.96 11.08 -3.55
N LEU A 33 0.81 10.99 -4.88
CA LEU A 33 0.28 9.79 -5.54
C LEU A 33 1.24 8.60 -5.45
N PRO A 34 2.55 8.72 -5.75
CA PRO A 34 3.47 7.59 -5.64
C PRO A 34 3.54 7.00 -4.22
N ASN A 35 3.45 7.84 -3.18
CA ASN A 35 3.51 7.36 -1.79
C ASN A 35 2.18 6.76 -1.30
N ARG A 36 1.04 7.20 -1.83
CA ARG A 36 -0.28 6.73 -1.37
C ARG A 36 -0.89 5.64 -2.23
N ALA A 37 -0.54 5.57 -3.50
CA ALA A 37 -1.07 4.60 -4.43
C ALA A 37 0.02 4.21 -5.44
N PRO A 38 1.12 3.59 -4.97
CA PRO A 38 2.27 3.23 -5.81
C PRO A 38 1.90 2.30 -6.97
N ASP A 39 0.94 1.42 -6.74
CA ASP A 39 0.53 0.38 -7.70
C ASP A 39 -0.64 0.82 -8.59
N MET A 40 -1.02 2.11 -8.55
CA MET A 40 -2.18 2.60 -9.29
C MET A 40 -1.77 3.31 -10.58
N GLU A 41 -2.19 2.75 -11.70
CA GLU A 41 -2.19 3.43 -12.99
C GLU A 41 -3.28 4.50 -13.03
N LEU A 42 -2.87 5.76 -12.86
CA LEU A 42 -3.73 6.90 -13.09
C LEU A 42 -3.54 7.42 -14.52
N PRO A 43 -4.63 7.81 -15.20
CA PRO A 43 -4.51 8.52 -16.46
C PRO A 43 -3.79 9.86 -16.23
N GLU A 44 -3.19 10.39 -17.27
CA GLU A 44 -2.54 11.70 -17.20
C GLU A 44 -3.58 12.80 -16.88
N PHE A 45 -3.24 13.71 -15.96
CA PHE A 45 -4.07 14.84 -15.57
C PHE A 45 -3.22 16.10 -15.47
N HIS A 46 -3.73 17.23 -15.98
CA HIS A 46 -3.02 18.50 -16.03
C HIS A 46 -3.57 19.51 -15.00
N ALA A 47 -4.71 19.20 -14.40
CA ALA A 47 -5.34 20.05 -13.40
C ALA A 47 -5.89 19.26 -12.21
N LEU A 48 -6.05 19.96 -11.08
CA LEU A 48 -6.56 19.33 -9.85
C LEU A 48 -8.04 18.95 -9.91
N HIS A 49 -8.83 19.66 -10.72
CA HIS A 49 -10.25 19.31 -10.90
C HIS A 49 -10.39 18.00 -11.70
N GLU A 50 -9.53 17.78 -12.70
CA GLU A 50 -9.41 16.50 -13.42
C GLU A 50 -9.04 15.38 -12.46
N LEU A 51 -8.01 15.60 -11.63
CA LEU A 51 -7.62 14.64 -10.59
C LEU A 51 -8.78 14.33 -9.63
N HIS A 52 -9.51 15.35 -9.17
CA HIS A 52 -10.65 15.16 -8.29
C HIS A 52 -11.73 14.29 -8.95
N HIS A 53 -12.01 14.50 -10.24
CA HIS A 53 -12.95 13.68 -11.01
C HIS A 53 -12.45 12.24 -11.17
N ILE A 54 -11.21 12.06 -11.60
CA ILE A 54 -10.56 10.74 -11.77
C ILE A 54 -10.61 9.96 -10.46
N LEU A 55 -10.29 10.60 -9.33
CA LEU A 55 -10.36 9.95 -8.03
C LEU A 55 -11.81 9.71 -7.58
N ALA A 56 -12.76 10.61 -7.85
CA ALA A 56 -14.16 10.38 -7.49
C ALA A 56 -14.74 9.13 -8.18
N GLU A 57 -14.31 8.84 -9.40
CA GLU A 57 -14.69 7.64 -10.13
C GLU A 57 -13.94 6.39 -9.64
N ARG A 58 -12.62 6.49 -9.46
CA ARG A 58 -11.75 5.31 -9.20
C ARG A 58 -11.57 4.94 -7.72
N ILE A 59 -11.77 5.87 -6.78
CA ILE A 59 -11.53 5.61 -5.34
C ILE A 59 -12.53 4.60 -4.76
N LYS A 60 -13.67 4.38 -5.43
CA LYS A 60 -14.67 3.40 -5.02
C LYS A 60 -14.16 1.96 -5.09
N GLN A 61 -13.16 1.68 -5.93
CA GLN A 61 -12.56 0.35 -6.09
C GLN A 61 -11.33 0.13 -5.19
N TRP A 62 -10.95 1.14 -4.40
CA TRP A 62 -9.79 1.04 -3.53
C TRP A 62 -10.10 0.19 -2.29
N PRO A 63 -11.20 0.39 -1.54
CA PRO A 63 -11.46 -0.39 -0.34
C PRO A 63 -11.30 -1.90 -0.57
N GLU A 64 -11.82 -2.43 -1.66
CA GLU A 64 -11.77 -3.86 -1.99
C GLU A 64 -10.34 -4.33 -2.28
N ARG A 65 -9.55 -3.55 -3.02
CA ARG A 65 -8.14 -3.91 -3.32
C ARG A 65 -7.26 -3.88 -2.08
N TRP A 66 -7.45 -2.90 -1.21
CA TRP A 66 -6.69 -2.76 0.03
C TRP A 66 -7.11 -3.82 1.06
N GLU A 67 -8.39 -4.17 1.12
CA GLU A 67 -8.89 -5.27 1.95
C GLU A 67 -8.32 -6.61 1.49
N GLU A 68 -8.33 -6.88 0.18
CA GLU A 68 -7.76 -8.11 -0.37
C GLU A 68 -6.24 -8.20 -0.14
N LYS A 69 -5.50 -7.11 -0.36
CA LYS A 69 -4.06 -7.04 -0.04
C LYS A 69 -3.82 -7.26 1.45
N GLY A 70 -4.59 -6.60 2.32
CA GLY A 70 -4.49 -6.77 3.77
C GLY A 70 -4.81 -8.20 4.22
N ARG A 71 -5.78 -8.87 3.58
CA ARG A 71 -6.10 -10.28 3.83
C ARG A 71 -4.94 -11.20 3.44
N GLN A 72 -4.31 -10.98 2.28
CA GLN A 72 -3.15 -11.75 1.84
C GLN A 72 -1.94 -11.53 2.77
N GLU A 73 -1.64 -10.27 3.11
CA GLU A 73 -0.56 -9.94 4.06
C GLU A 73 -0.81 -10.56 5.43
N GLY A 74 -2.06 -10.52 5.93
CA GLY A 74 -2.45 -11.16 7.19
C GLY A 74 -2.29 -12.68 7.17
N GLN A 75 -2.60 -13.34 6.07
CA GLN A 75 -2.38 -14.78 5.91
C GLN A 75 -0.89 -15.14 5.95
N ILE A 76 -0.05 -14.39 5.23
CA ILE A 76 1.40 -14.59 5.22
C ILE A 76 1.98 -14.35 6.63
N GLU A 77 1.54 -13.32 7.34
CA GLU A 77 2.04 -13.06 8.69
C GLU A 77 1.56 -14.11 9.70
N ALA A 78 0.35 -14.65 9.54
CA ALA A 78 -0.11 -15.79 10.33
C ALA A 78 0.76 -17.04 10.09
N GLN A 79 1.06 -17.35 8.83
CA GLN A 79 1.98 -18.46 8.47
C GLN A 79 3.37 -18.26 9.09
N ARG A 80 3.93 -17.05 9.01
CA ARG A 80 5.22 -16.71 9.66
C ARG A 80 5.17 -16.85 11.17
N THR A 81 4.07 -16.44 11.80
CA THR A 81 3.88 -16.58 13.26
C THR A 81 3.84 -18.05 13.66
N ILE A 82 3.11 -18.88 12.92
CA ILE A 82 3.08 -20.33 13.14
C ILE A 82 4.49 -20.92 12.96
N ALA A 83 5.21 -20.56 11.90
CA ALA A 83 6.58 -21.01 11.65
C ALA A 83 7.52 -20.65 12.80
N ARG A 84 7.46 -19.41 13.32
CA ARG A 84 8.25 -18.98 14.49
C ARG A 84 7.94 -19.84 15.72
N ASN A 85 6.66 -20.10 16.01
CA ASN A 85 6.27 -20.93 17.14
C ASN A 85 6.80 -22.37 17.00
N LEU A 86 6.72 -22.95 15.80
CA LEU A 86 7.24 -24.29 15.51
C LEU A 86 8.77 -24.36 15.64
N LEU A 87 9.48 -23.34 15.15
CA LEU A 87 10.94 -23.22 15.31
C LEU A 87 11.34 -23.16 16.79
N THR A 88 10.60 -22.39 17.60
CA THR A 88 10.83 -22.30 19.05
C THR A 88 10.61 -23.65 19.76
N LEU A 89 9.64 -24.45 19.32
CA LEU A 89 9.42 -25.79 19.86
C LEU A 89 10.57 -26.76 19.52
N GLY A 90 11.32 -26.51 18.44
CA GLY A 90 12.54 -27.26 18.10
C GLY A 90 12.32 -28.71 17.67
N VAL A 91 11.07 -29.11 17.41
CA VAL A 91 10.69 -30.50 17.09
C VAL A 91 10.69 -30.83 15.61
N LEU A 92 10.53 -29.81 14.76
CA LEU A 92 10.42 -29.97 13.30
C LEU A 92 11.63 -29.36 12.60
N SER A 93 12.05 -29.97 11.48
CA SER A 93 13.08 -29.39 10.61
C SER A 93 12.56 -28.18 9.82
N THR A 94 13.46 -27.37 9.30
CA THR A 94 13.13 -26.21 8.47
C THR A 94 12.27 -26.59 7.26
N GLU A 95 12.54 -27.74 6.64
CA GLU A 95 11.79 -28.28 5.51
C GLU A 95 10.36 -28.68 5.93
N GLN A 96 10.21 -29.34 7.07
CA GLN A 96 8.90 -29.74 7.60
C GLN A 96 8.04 -28.53 7.98
N ILE A 97 8.65 -27.48 8.54
CA ILE A 97 7.96 -26.24 8.87
C ILE A 97 7.56 -25.48 7.60
N ALA A 98 8.42 -25.43 6.58
CA ALA A 98 8.10 -24.84 5.29
C ALA A 98 6.90 -25.55 4.64
N GLU A 99 6.90 -26.88 4.62
CA GLU A 99 5.78 -27.69 4.13
C GLU A 99 4.48 -27.41 4.92
N ALA A 100 4.53 -27.45 6.26
CA ALA A 100 3.35 -27.30 7.11
C ALA A 100 2.73 -25.88 7.05
N THR A 101 3.54 -24.85 6.82
CA THR A 101 3.09 -23.45 6.78
C THR A 101 2.85 -22.93 5.36
N GLY A 102 3.30 -23.66 4.33
CA GLY A 102 3.26 -23.22 2.95
C GLY A 102 4.26 -22.10 2.62
N LEU A 103 5.20 -21.82 3.52
CA LEU A 103 6.28 -20.86 3.29
C LEU A 103 7.43 -21.50 2.51
N SER A 104 8.25 -20.70 1.85
CA SER A 104 9.49 -21.22 1.27
C SER A 104 10.51 -21.55 2.36
N ILE A 105 11.37 -22.53 2.08
CA ILE A 105 12.45 -22.94 2.99
C ILE A 105 13.36 -21.75 3.34
N GLU A 106 13.64 -20.89 2.36
CA GLU A 106 14.43 -19.66 2.55
C GLU A 106 13.81 -18.72 3.59
N VAL A 107 12.49 -18.53 3.56
CA VAL A 107 11.77 -17.68 4.53
C VAL A 107 11.85 -18.29 5.92
N VAL A 108 11.64 -19.61 6.05
CA VAL A 108 11.74 -20.28 7.36
C VAL A 108 13.16 -20.23 7.91
N ALA A 109 14.17 -20.39 7.07
CA ALA A 109 15.58 -20.28 7.46
C ALA A 109 15.94 -18.88 7.96
N GLN A 110 15.44 -17.82 7.31
CA GLN A 110 15.62 -16.44 7.77
C GLN A 110 14.94 -16.16 9.11
N LEU A 111 13.76 -16.74 9.35
CA LEU A 111 13.07 -16.63 10.64
C LEU A 111 13.85 -17.31 11.77
N GLN A 112 14.56 -18.40 11.47
CA GLN A 112 15.38 -19.12 12.44
C GLN A 112 16.66 -18.36 12.84
N THR A 113 17.32 -17.69 11.89
CA THR A 113 18.54 -16.91 12.18
C THR A 113 18.24 -15.65 12.97
N GLY A 114 17.16 -14.94 12.67
CA GLY A 114 16.75 -13.73 13.41
C GLY A 114 16.21 -13.97 14.82
N SER A 115 15.98 -15.23 15.22
CA SER A 115 15.56 -15.61 16.58
C SER A 115 16.73 -16.01 17.48
N LYS A 116 17.95 -16.13 16.95
CA LYS A 116 19.15 -16.55 17.70
C LYS A 116 19.97 -15.39 18.28
N ASP A 117 19.56 -14.14 18.03
CA ASP A 117 20.07 -12.92 18.65
C ASP A 117 19.18 -12.49 19.83
#